data_AF-A0A1Y5ZER9-F1
#
_entry.id   AF-A0A1Y5ZER9-F1
#
_cell.length_a   1.000
_cell.length_b   1.000
_cell.length_c   1.000
_cell.angle_alpha   90.00
_cell.angle_beta   90.00
_cell.angle_gamma   90.00
#
_symmetry.space_group_name_H-M   'P 1'
#
loop_
_entity.id
_entity.type
_entity.pdbx_description
1 polymer ?
#
loop_
_entity_poly.entity_id
_entity_poly.type
_entity_poly.pdbx_seq_one_letter_code
_entity_poly.pdbx_strand_id
1 'polypeptide(L)'
;MNRYVKIVMFLSVFLVILSACTTKQVEQVTVKEVPKEGYIILRNDTVFFADDKTFETKVELQNYIEQQMNKEHPSHIVLSFKDKDAYKQLKTGDKIKVWFSQILESYPARMIVEKFEIVEE
;
A
#
# COMPACT_ATOMS: atom_id res chain seq x y z
N MET A 1 58.27 -10.76 -8.11
CA MET A 1 56.94 -11.40 -8.02
C MET A 1 56.24 -11.30 -9.37
N ASN A 2 55.96 -12.45 -10.01
CA ASN A 2 55.50 -12.54 -11.40
C ASN A 2 54.19 -11.74 -11.60
N ARG A 3 54.01 -11.06 -12.74
CA ARG A 3 52.82 -10.22 -13.01
C ARG A 3 51.51 -11.00 -12.83
N TYR A 4 51.54 -12.28 -13.20
CA TYR A 4 50.46 -13.24 -13.00
C TYR A 4 50.13 -13.49 -11.52
N VAL A 5 51.13 -13.58 -10.64
CA VAL A 5 50.93 -13.81 -9.20
C VAL A 5 50.24 -12.60 -8.54
N LYS A 6 50.55 -11.37 -8.99
CA LYS A 6 49.87 -10.16 -8.50
C LYS A 6 48.40 -10.10 -8.93
N ILE A 7 48.10 -10.51 -10.17
CA ILE A 7 46.72 -10.54 -10.71
C ILE A 7 45.88 -11.58 -9.97
N VAL A 8 46.42 -12.79 -9.75
CA VAL A 8 45.73 -13.86 -9.02
C VAL A 8 45.47 -13.45 -7.57
N MET A 9 46.42 -12.76 -6.93
CA MET A 9 46.25 -12.25 -5.56
C MET A 9 45.17 -11.16 -5.46
N PHE A 10 45.02 -10.31 -6.48
CA PHE A 10 43.95 -9.30 -6.51
C PHE A 10 42.56 -9.92 -6.75
N LEU A 11 42.47 -10.92 -7.64
CA LEU A 11 41.23 -11.61 -7.94
C LEU A 11 40.71 -12.42 -6.75
N SER A 12 41.60 -13.04 -5.96
CA SER A 12 41.19 -13.80 -4.78
C SER A 12 40.59 -12.90 -3.68
N VAL A 13 41.12 -11.70 -3.49
CA VAL A 13 40.56 -10.73 -2.52
C VAL A 13 39.18 -10.24 -2.95
N PHE A 14 38.97 -9.98 -4.24
CA PHE A 14 37.68 -9.51 -4.76
C PHE A 14 36.56 -10.56 -4.62
N LEU A 15 36.90 -11.84 -4.79
CA LEU A 15 35.97 -12.97 -4.63
C LEU A 15 35.48 -13.15 -3.18
N VAL A 16 36.34 -12.86 -2.18
CA VAL A 16 35.95 -12.96 -0.76
C VAL A 16 34.94 -11.88 -0.38
N ILE A 17 35.07 -10.67 -0.93
CA ILE A 17 34.15 -9.55 -0.66
C ILE A 17 32.76 -9.83 -1.25
N LEU A 18 32.70 -10.42 -2.45
CA LEU A 18 31.44 -10.79 -3.10
C LEU A 18 30.72 -11.94 -2.37
N SER A 19 31.45 -12.89 -1.79
CA SER A 19 30.87 -14.00 -1.02
C SER A 19 30.29 -13.57 0.34
N ALA A 20 30.67 -12.40 0.86
CA ALA A 20 30.18 -11.89 2.15
C ALA A 20 28.86 -11.10 2.02
N CYS A 21 28.44 -10.75 0.81
CA CYS A 21 27.10 -10.23 0.54
C CYS A 21 26.09 -11.37 0.50
N THR A 22 25.87 -12.02 1.64
CA THR A 22 24.63 -12.77 1.85
C THR A 22 23.49 -11.77 1.79
N THR A 23 22.72 -11.82 0.71
CA THR A 23 21.40 -11.18 0.64
C THR A 23 20.61 -11.72 1.82
N LYS A 24 20.45 -10.91 2.87
CA LYS A 24 19.48 -11.23 3.90
C LYS A 24 18.15 -11.26 3.18
N GLN A 25 17.64 -12.47 2.92
CA GLN A 25 16.23 -12.63 2.64
C GLN A 25 15.56 -12.02 3.87
N VAL A 26 14.97 -10.85 3.68
CA VAL A 26 14.05 -10.28 4.64
C VAL A 26 12.95 -11.33 4.69
N GLU A 27 13.00 -12.22 5.67
CA GLU A 27 11.83 -12.96 6.10
C GLU A 27 10.77 -11.88 6.28
N GLN A 28 9.81 -11.84 5.36
CA GLN A 28 8.58 -11.11 5.56
C GLN A 28 7.96 -11.77 6.78
N VAL A 29 8.31 -11.26 7.95
CA VAL A 29 7.61 -11.52 9.19
C VAL A 29 6.17 -11.31 8.82
N THR A 30 5.42 -12.40 8.75
CA THR A 30 3.99 -12.36 8.48
C THR A 30 3.37 -11.84 9.77
N VAL A 31 3.60 -10.55 10.03
CA VAL A 31 2.80 -9.78 10.97
C VAL A 31 1.39 -10.03 10.50
N LYS A 32 0.56 -10.63 11.34
CA LYS A 32 -0.86 -10.75 11.05
C LYS A 32 -1.34 -9.33 10.76
N GLU A 33 -1.51 -9.01 9.48
CA GLU A 33 -1.83 -7.65 9.06
C GLU A 33 -3.20 -7.32 9.65
N VAL A 34 -3.18 -6.40 10.62
CA VAL A 34 -4.41 -5.85 11.16
C VAL A 34 -5.03 -5.04 10.02
N PRO A 35 -6.23 -5.40 9.54
CA PRO A 35 -6.85 -4.67 8.46
C PRO A 35 -7.10 -3.22 8.89
N LYS A 36 -6.96 -2.29 7.95
CA LYS A 36 -7.39 -0.91 8.17
C LYS A 36 -8.88 -0.80 7.87
N GLU A 37 -9.60 -0.13 8.76
CA GLU A 37 -11.00 0.22 8.57
C GLU A 37 -11.12 1.66 8.08
N GLY A 38 -12.06 1.91 7.19
CA GLY A 38 -12.33 3.25 6.67
C GLY A 38 -13.46 3.26 5.66
N TYR A 39 -13.74 4.43 5.12
CA TYR A 39 -14.85 4.67 4.20
C TYR A 39 -14.36 4.91 2.78
N ILE A 40 -15.16 4.47 1.80
CA ILE A 40 -14.86 4.66 0.38
C ILE A 40 -15.44 5.97 -0.15
N ILE A 41 -14.65 6.68 -0.94
CA ILE A 41 -15.11 7.77 -1.81
C ILE A 41 -14.70 7.45 -3.24
N LEU A 42 -15.67 7.18 -4.11
CA LEU A 42 -15.43 6.96 -5.54
C LEU A 42 -15.53 8.27 -6.31
N ARG A 43 -14.51 8.55 -7.13
CA ARG A 43 -14.52 9.66 -8.10
C ARG A 43 -13.73 9.27 -9.34
N ASN A 44 -14.35 9.37 -10.52
CA ASN A 44 -13.71 9.12 -11.82
C ASN A 44 -12.91 7.80 -11.84
N ASP A 45 -13.55 6.70 -11.46
CA ASP A 45 -12.94 5.36 -11.33
C ASP A 45 -11.78 5.23 -10.33
N THR A 46 -11.50 6.29 -9.56
CA THR A 46 -10.50 6.28 -8.50
C THR A 46 -11.18 6.05 -7.15
N VAL A 47 -10.63 5.11 -6.38
CA VAL A 47 -11.15 4.68 -5.08
C VAL A 47 -10.31 5.35 -3.99
N PHE A 48 -10.85 6.39 -3.38
CA PHE A 48 -10.23 7.07 -2.24
C PHE A 48 -10.66 6.39 -0.94
N PHE A 49 -9.72 6.30 0.01
CA PHE A 49 -9.93 5.64 1.30
C PHE A 49 -9.78 6.65 2.44
N ALA A 50 -10.86 6.90 3.17
CA ALA A 50 -10.87 7.76 4.34
C ALA A 50 -10.72 6.90 5.61
N ASP A 51 -9.50 6.78 6.13
CA ASP A 51 -9.16 6.05 7.36
C ASP A 51 -8.93 6.97 8.57
N ASP A 52 -9.05 8.29 8.39
CA ASP A 52 -8.73 9.31 9.39
C ASP A 52 -9.91 9.64 10.33
N LYS A 53 -11.10 9.09 10.06
CA LYS A 53 -12.33 9.45 10.77
C LYS A 53 -13.25 8.27 11.02
N THR A 54 -13.88 8.30 12.18
CA THR A 54 -15.09 7.55 12.51
C THR A 54 -16.29 8.48 12.45
N PHE A 55 -17.45 7.95 12.06
CA PHE A 55 -18.70 8.69 12.00
C PHE A 55 -19.72 7.96 12.86
N GLU A 56 -20.45 8.70 13.70
CA GLU A 56 -21.47 8.13 14.58
C GLU A 56 -22.82 8.03 13.85
N THR A 57 -23.02 8.86 12.81
CA THR A 57 -24.27 8.89 12.05
C THR A 57 -24.02 8.92 10.54
N LYS A 58 -24.99 8.39 9.78
CA LYS A 58 -24.98 8.44 8.31
C LYS A 58 -25.00 9.88 7.76
N VAL A 59 -25.61 10.82 8.49
CA VAL A 59 -25.67 12.25 8.11
C VAL A 59 -24.29 12.90 8.20
N GLU A 60 -23.51 12.60 9.25
CA GLU A 60 -22.14 13.10 9.38
C GLU A 60 -21.23 12.56 8.26
N LEU A 61 -21.33 11.26 7.97
CA LEU A 61 -20.61 10.63 6.87
C LEU A 61 -20.96 11.30 5.53
N GLN A 62 -22.24 11.51 5.27
CA GLN A 62 -22.68 12.15 4.02
C GLN A 62 -22.15 13.59 3.90
N ASN A 63 -22.27 14.40 4.96
CA ASN A 63 -21.74 15.76 4.98
C ASN A 63 -20.22 15.78 4.74
N TYR A 64 -19.48 14.84 5.34
CA TYR A 64 -18.05 14.71 5.10
C TYR A 64 -17.73 14.38 3.64
N ILE A 65 -18.41 13.38 3.06
CA ILE A 65 -18.23 12.99 1.66
C ILE A 65 -18.50 14.18 0.74
N GLU A 66 -19.59 14.91 0.94
CA GLU A 66 -19.92 16.10 0.14
C GLU A 66 -18.83 17.18 0.23
N GLN A 67 -18.25 17.40 1.41
CA GLN A 67 -17.12 18.31 1.59
C GLN A 67 -15.85 17.82 0.88
N GLN A 68 -15.51 16.53 0.97
CA GLN A 68 -14.33 15.96 0.31
C GLN A 68 -14.47 15.93 -1.21
N MET A 69 -15.69 15.72 -1.71
CA MET A 69 -16.01 15.68 -3.14
C MET A 69 -15.83 17.01 -3.86
N ASN A 70 -15.50 18.10 -3.16
CA ASN A 70 -15.14 19.39 -3.77
C ASN A 70 -13.63 19.65 -3.80
N LYS A 71 -12.81 18.81 -3.15
CA LYS A 71 -11.36 18.96 -3.13
C LYS A 71 -10.71 18.37 -4.38
N GLU A 72 -9.46 18.74 -4.66
CA GLU A 72 -8.67 18.11 -5.72
C GLU A 72 -8.52 16.59 -5.47
N HIS A 73 -8.17 16.22 -4.24
CA HIS A 73 -8.13 14.84 -3.77
C HIS A 73 -9.09 14.64 -2.58
N PRO A 74 -10.13 13.79 -2.73
CA PRO A 74 -11.07 13.51 -1.64
C PRO A 74 -10.45 12.84 -0.41
N SER A 75 -9.33 12.14 -0.56
CA SER A 75 -8.56 11.58 0.56
C SER A 75 -7.06 11.58 0.26
N HIS A 76 -6.25 11.43 1.31
CA HIS A 76 -4.81 11.26 1.25
C HIS A 76 -4.37 9.87 0.80
N ILE A 77 -5.29 8.90 0.67
CA ILE A 77 -5.00 7.52 0.24
C ILE A 77 -5.91 7.12 -0.93
N VAL A 78 -5.30 6.50 -1.94
CA VAL A 78 -5.98 5.83 -3.05
C VAL A 78 -5.72 4.33 -2.97
N LEU A 79 -6.78 3.53 -3.10
CA LEU A 79 -6.70 2.08 -3.16
C LEU A 79 -6.35 1.62 -4.58
N SER A 80 -5.32 0.79 -4.67
CA SER A 80 -4.85 0.19 -5.92
C SER A 80 -5.09 -1.32 -5.86
N PHE A 81 -6.09 -1.77 -6.61
CA PHE A 81 -6.45 -3.19 -6.70
C PHE A 81 -5.63 -3.89 -7.78
N LYS A 82 -5.19 -5.13 -7.49
CA LYS A 82 -4.54 -5.98 -8.51
C LYS A 82 -5.54 -6.36 -9.61
N ASP A 83 -6.76 -6.69 -9.22
CA ASP A 83 -7.89 -6.89 -10.12
C ASP A 83 -8.68 -5.58 -10.26
N LYS A 84 -8.75 -5.05 -11.48
CA LYS A 84 -9.48 -3.81 -11.78
C LYS A 84 -10.99 -3.98 -11.65
N ASP A 85 -11.52 -5.19 -11.72
CA ASP A 85 -12.96 -5.40 -11.59
C ASP A 85 -13.38 -5.51 -10.12
N ALA A 86 -12.44 -5.77 -9.20
CA ALA A 86 -12.72 -5.92 -7.78
C ALA A 86 -13.33 -4.66 -7.15
N TYR A 87 -12.93 -3.45 -7.59
CA TYR A 87 -13.51 -2.23 -7.02
C TYR A 87 -14.94 -1.94 -7.47
N LYS A 88 -15.45 -2.61 -8.52
CA LYS A 88 -16.80 -2.35 -9.06
C LYS A 88 -17.92 -2.67 -8.09
N GLN A 89 -17.64 -3.50 -7.06
CA GLN A 89 -18.60 -3.80 -6.00
C GLN A 89 -18.69 -2.70 -4.93
N LEU A 90 -17.70 -1.79 -4.88
CA LEU A 90 -17.66 -0.69 -3.91
C LEU A 90 -18.54 0.47 -4.37
N LYS A 91 -19.07 1.20 -3.39
CA LYS A 91 -19.82 2.45 -3.55
C LYS A 91 -19.29 3.51 -2.60
N THR A 92 -19.48 4.77 -2.98
CA THR A 92 -19.19 5.90 -2.08
C THR A 92 -20.04 5.75 -0.82
N GLY A 93 -19.39 5.84 0.35
CA GLY A 93 -20.01 5.65 1.66
C GLY A 93 -19.86 4.24 2.22
N ASP A 94 -19.42 3.25 1.44
CA ASP A 94 -19.17 1.91 1.96
C ASP A 94 -18.06 1.95 3.01
N LYS A 95 -18.33 1.37 4.18
CA LYS A 95 -17.31 1.08 5.19
C LYS A 95 -16.66 -0.25 4.85
N ILE A 96 -15.33 -0.29 4.85
CA ILE A 96 -14.59 -1.50 4.48
C ILE A 96 -13.43 -1.76 5.43
N LYS A 97 -13.05 -3.04 5.53
CA LYS A 97 -11.76 -3.51 6.06
C LYS A 97 -10.83 -3.80 4.89
N VAL A 98 -9.60 -3.32 4.94
CA VAL A 98 -8.60 -3.48 3.87
C VAL A 98 -7.34 -4.14 4.41
N TRP A 99 -6.94 -5.23 3.77
CA TRP A 99 -5.62 -5.84 3.89
C TRP A 99 -4.74 -5.35 2.73
N PHE A 100 -3.51 -4.97 3.01
CA PHE A 100 -2.65 -4.29 2.05
C PHE A 100 -1.19 -4.68 2.24
N SER A 101 -0.50 -4.95 1.14
CA SER A 101 0.89 -5.42 1.19
C SER A 101 1.88 -4.28 1.43
N GLN A 102 1.56 -3.08 0.92
CA GLN A 102 2.40 -1.90 1.02
C GLN A 102 1.64 -0.61 0.71
N ILE A 103 2.15 0.50 1.21
CA ILE A 103 1.75 1.86 0.82
C ILE A 103 2.92 2.50 0.09
N LEU A 104 2.69 2.95 -1.14
CA LEU A 104 3.67 3.66 -1.95
C LEU A 104 3.65 5.15 -1.57
N GLU A 105 4.84 5.71 -1.33
CA GLU A 105 5.02 7.13 -1.00
C GLU A 105 4.70 8.01 -2.22
N SER A 106 3.53 8.64 -2.19
CA SER A 106 3.06 9.66 -3.13
C SER A 106 1.97 10.51 -2.48
N TYR A 107 1.48 11.55 -3.16
CA TYR A 107 0.30 12.29 -2.74
C TYR A 107 -0.75 12.34 -3.86
N PRO A 108 -1.94 11.73 -3.66
CA PRO A 108 -2.30 10.81 -2.58
C PRO A 108 -1.37 9.58 -2.52
N ALA A 109 -1.23 8.98 -1.34
CA ALA A 109 -0.50 7.74 -1.16
C ALA A 109 -1.25 6.59 -1.85
N ARG A 110 -0.52 5.63 -2.44
CA ARG A 110 -1.14 4.48 -3.12
C ARG A 110 -1.02 3.23 -2.28
N MET A 111 -2.14 2.70 -1.82
CA MET A 111 -2.21 1.48 -1.03
C MET A 111 -2.48 0.27 -1.93
N ILE A 112 -1.58 -0.71 -1.94
CA ILE A 112 -1.74 -1.92 -2.74
C ILE A 112 -2.64 -2.90 -1.98
N VAL A 113 -3.88 -3.06 -2.45
CA VAL A 113 -4.89 -3.89 -1.80
C VAL A 113 -4.64 -5.36 -2.12
N GLU A 114 -4.60 -6.19 -1.08
CA GLU A 114 -4.58 -7.65 -1.20
C GLU A 114 -5.98 -8.25 -1.13
N LYS A 115 -6.76 -7.77 -0.17
CA LYS A 115 -8.13 -8.20 0.10
C LYS A 115 -8.89 -7.05 0.75
N PHE A 116 -10.20 -7.00 0.53
CA PHE A 116 -11.07 -6.16 1.32
C PHE A 116 -12.39 -6.87 1.65
N GLU A 117 -13.06 -6.38 2.66
CA GLU A 117 -14.40 -6.82 3.08
C GLU A 117 -15.26 -5.59 3.34
N ILE A 118 -16.48 -5.58 2.81
CA ILE A 118 -17.48 -4.55 3.12
C ILE A 118 -18.05 -4.86 4.50
N VAL A 119 -18.03 -3.87 5.39
CA VAL A 119 -18.65 -3.97 6.71
C VAL A 119 -20.11 -3.58 6.53
N GLU A 120 -21.00 -4.56 6.51
CA GLU A 120 -22.45 -4.33 6.52
C GLU A 120 -22.85 -3.76 7.90
N GLU A 121 -23.43 -2.56 7.91
CA GLU A 121 -24.09 -1.92 9.07
C GLU A 121 -25.61 -2.07 9.02
#